data_AF-A0ABD2ZZD4-F1
#
_entry.id   AF-A0ABD2ZZD4-F1
#
_cell.length_a   1.000
_cell.length_b   1.000
_cell.length_c   1.000
_cell.angle_alpha   90.00
_cell.angle_beta   90.00
_cell.angle_gamma   90.00
#
_symmetry.space_group_name_H-M   'P 1'
#
loop_
_entity.id
_entity.type
_entity.pdbx_description
1 polymer ?
#
loop_
_entity_poly.entity_id
_entity_poly.type
_entity_poly.pdbx_seq_one_letter_code
_entity_poly.pdbx_strand_id
1 'polypeptide(L)'
;MEEELTPGGELQFQTEVEVSSMAIHRNLLRLRGFRMTPRERMLVYPYMANGSVASCLRVRPETQPPLDWPMRKRIALESARGLAHLNDHCDPKIIHRNVKAASILLDDKFKAVVGDFRLAKLMDYEDSHVTTAVRGTMCHIAPEYISTGKCSEKTDVFGYGIMLLELITGQRAIAVAWLANDEDVMLIDWVKGHLREEMLETLVDTNLKGDYVIEVVVQLMQVSLFCTQSSPTERPKMSEVVRMLEGSGLAKRRDGRTGRRRKCSDRSSTIYTIQILILCQILKNCLGQETMLEFQKLILCQISYLKNCLG
;
A
#
# COMPACT_ATOMS: atom_id res chain seq x y z
N MET A 1 -28.93 26.30 -4.58
CA MET A 1 -27.87 25.74 -5.42
C MET A 1 -27.84 24.26 -5.11
N GLU A 2 -28.35 23.44 -6.01
CA GLU A 2 -28.29 21.98 -5.89
C GLU A 2 -26.84 21.57 -6.22
N GLU A 3 -26.12 21.01 -5.24
CA GLU A 3 -24.86 20.32 -5.53
C GLU A 3 -25.22 19.03 -6.27
N GLU A 4 -25.15 19.06 -7.60
CA GLU A 4 -25.19 17.84 -8.40
C GLU A 4 -24.03 16.92 -7.99
N LEU A 5 -24.33 15.63 -7.76
CA LEU A 5 -23.30 14.64 -7.50
C LEU A 5 -22.31 14.60 -8.67
N THR A 6 -21.03 14.73 -8.37
CA THR A 6 -20.00 14.61 -9.41
C THR A 6 -20.06 13.22 -10.08
N PRO A 7 -19.84 13.10 -11.40
CA PRO A 7 -19.85 11.81 -12.10
C PRO A 7 -18.91 10.77 -11.49
N GLY A 8 -17.81 11.22 -10.87
CA GLY A 8 -16.87 10.36 -10.16
C GLY A 8 -17.43 9.73 -8.89
N GLY A 9 -18.22 10.49 -8.11
CA GLY A 9 -18.86 10.01 -6.89
C GLY A 9 -19.97 8.98 -7.15
N GLU A 10 -20.73 9.18 -8.23
CA GLU A 10 -21.76 8.23 -8.66
C GLU A 10 -21.18 6.85 -9.00
N LEU A 11 -20.12 6.83 -9.81
CA LEU A 11 -19.44 5.60 -10.21
C LEU A 11 -18.84 4.87 -8.99
N GLN A 12 -18.23 5.61 -8.07
CA GLN A 12 -17.68 5.06 -6.83
C GLN A 12 -18.75 4.38 -5.97
N PHE A 13 -19.91 5.02 -5.83
CA PHE A 13 -21.03 4.46 -5.08
C PHE A 13 -21.53 3.16 -5.72
N GLN A 14 -21.78 3.16 -7.03
CA GLN A 14 -22.24 1.97 -7.75
C GLN A 14 -21.24 0.82 -7.65
N THR A 15 -19.95 1.13 -7.82
CA THR A 15 -18.86 0.15 -7.69
C THR A 15 -18.83 -0.46 -6.29
N GLU A 16 -18.97 0.35 -5.24
CA GLU A 16 -18.96 -0.13 -3.86
C GLU A 16 -20.18 -1.00 -3.54
N VAL A 17 -21.37 -0.66 -4.04
CA VAL A 17 -22.58 -1.48 -3.91
C VAL A 17 -22.42 -2.83 -4.61
N GLU A 18 -21.95 -2.84 -5.86
CA GLU A 18 -21.75 -4.04 -6.66
C GLU A 18 -20.73 -4.98 -6.01
N VAL A 19 -19.52 -4.48 -5.75
CA VAL A 19 -18.40 -5.28 -5.21
C VAL A 19 -18.71 -5.80 -3.80
N SER A 20 -19.31 -4.97 -2.94
CA SER A 20 -19.67 -5.40 -1.58
C SER A 20 -20.77 -6.46 -1.55
N SER A 21 -21.55 -6.58 -2.63
CA SER A 21 -22.58 -7.61 -2.77
C SER A 21 -22.01 -8.94 -3.25
N MET A 22 -20.89 -8.90 -4.00
CA MET A 22 -20.22 -10.08 -4.56
C MET A 22 -19.23 -10.72 -3.58
N ALA A 23 -18.52 -9.92 -2.78
CA ALA A 23 -17.46 -10.41 -1.90
C ALA A 23 -17.94 -10.55 -0.45
N ILE A 24 -18.09 -11.78 0.03
CA ILE A 24 -18.51 -12.08 1.41
C ILE A 24 -17.42 -12.87 2.12
N HIS A 25 -16.73 -12.20 3.05
CA HIS A 25 -15.71 -12.84 3.88
C HIS A 25 -15.60 -12.14 5.23
N ARG A 26 -15.21 -12.88 6.27
CA ARG A 26 -15.12 -12.37 7.66
C ARG A 26 -14.13 -11.21 7.84
N ASN A 27 -13.16 -11.08 6.93
CA ASN A 27 -12.15 -10.01 6.91
C ASN A 27 -12.42 -8.97 5.81
N LEU A 28 -13.65 -8.89 5.30
CA LEU A 28 -14.11 -7.84 4.39
C LEU A 28 -15.30 -7.11 5.03
N LEU A 29 -15.34 -5.79 4.86
CA LEU A 29 -16.41 -4.96 5.40
C LEU A 29 -17.69 -5.21 4.61
N ARG A 30 -18.66 -5.85 5.25
CA ARG A 30 -19.95 -6.19 4.63
C ARG A 30 -20.89 -5.00 4.61
N LEU A 31 -21.34 -4.60 3.42
CA LEU A 31 -22.43 -3.63 3.25
C LEU A 31 -23.73 -4.20 3.83
N ARG A 32 -24.40 -3.43 4.70
CA ARG A 32 -25.70 -3.80 5.30
C ARG A 32 -26.87 -3.32 4.46
N GLY A 33 -26.70 -2.20 3.77
CA GLY A 33 -27.71 -1.62 2.91
C GLY A 33 -27.21 -0.33 2.29
N PHE A 34 -27.95 0.19 1.33
CA PHE A 34 -27.68 1.46 0.69
C PHE A 34 -28.97 2.21 0.44
N ARG A 35 -28.88 3.53 0.26
CA ARG A 35 -29.98 4.38 -0.18
C ARG A 35 -29.52 5.21 -1.37
N MET A 36 -30.36 5.21 -2.39
CA MET A 36 -30.14 5.91 -3.64
C MET A 36 -31.37 6.77 -3.93
N THR A 37 -31.24 8.09 -3.84
CA THR A 37 -32.29 9.07 -4.20
C THR A 37 -31.72 10.02 -5.25
N PRO A 38 -32.51 10.84 -5.97
CA PRO A 38 -31.93 11.79 -6.92
C PRO A 38 -30.86 12.72 -6.33
N ARG A 39 -30.89 12.98 -5.01
CA ARG A 39 -29.99 13.92 -4.33
C ARG A 39 -28.95 13.26 -3.41
N GLU A 40 -29.17 12.01 -3.01
CA GLU A 40 -28.36 11.37 -1.96
C GLU A 40 -27.89 9.98 -2.37
N ARG A 41 -26.68 9.66 -1.92
CA ARG A 41 -26.07 8.34 -1.97
C ARG A 41 -25.60 8.02 -0.56
N MET A 42 -26.13 6.96 0.03
CA MET A 42 -25.75 6.54 1.38
C MET A 42 -25.47 5.04 1.42
N LEU A 43 -24.41 4.68 2.13
CA LEU A 43 -24.01 3.30 2.39
C LEU A 43 -24.05 3.05 3.88
N VAL A 44 -24.61 1.91 4.28
CA VAL A 44 -24.77 1.54 5.68
C VAL A 44 -23.88 0.34 5.96
N TYR A 45 -22.98 0.49 6.93
CA TYR A 45 -22.03 -0.52 7.37
C TYR A 45 -22.19 -0.83 8.85
N PRO A 46 -21.73 -1.99 9.33
CA PRO A 46 -21.54 -2.21 10.75
C PRO A 46 -20.55 -1.17 11.30
N TYR A 47 -20.84 -0.63 12.47
CA TYR A 47 -19.95 0.31 13.14
C TYR A 47 -18.66 -0.41 13.58
N MET A 48 -17.51 0.17 13.21
CA MET A 48 -16.18 -0.34 13.54
C MET A 48 -15.67 0.43 14.76
N ALA A 49 -15.86 -0.15 15.95
CA ALA A 49 -15.66 0.54 17.22
C ALA A 49 -14.24 1.09 17.44
N ASN A 50 -13.23 0.45 16.86
CA ASN A 50 -11.84 0.89 16.96
C ASN A 50 -11.38 1.70 15.74
N GLY A 51 -12.30 2.05 14.83
CA GLY A 51 -12.00 2.85 13.64
C GLY A 51 -11.06 2.15 12.67
N SER A 52 -10.19 2.92 12.02
CA SER A 52 -9.19 2.41 11.09
C SER A 52 -7.88 2.04 11.77
N VAL A 53 -7.07 1.19 11.14
CA VAL A 53 -5.69 0.95 11.55
C VAL A 53 -4.90 2.26 11.52
N ALA A 54 -5.11 3.10 10.50
CA ALA A 54 -4.46 4.41 10.40
C ALA A 54 -4.74 5.33 11.60
N SER A 55 -5.98 5.35 12.13
CA SER A 55 -6.33 6.14 13.31
C SER A 55 -5.68 5.57 14.56
N CYS A 56 -5.67 4.23 14.72
CA CYS A 56 -5.01 3.59 15.85
C CYS A 56 -3.48 3.79 15.88
N LEU A 57 -2.85 3.95 14.72
CA LEU A 57 -1.40 4.21 14.62
C LEU A 57 -1.05 5.68 14.89
N ARG A 58 -1.89 6.65 14.48
CA ARG A 58 -1.47 8.06 14.35
C ARG A 58 -2.35 9.08 15.07
N VAL A 59 -3.65 8.83 15.19
CA VAL A 59 -4.64 9.80 15.69
C VAL A 59 -5.46 9.13 16.78
N ARG A 60 -4.75 8.59 17.78
CA ARG A 60 -5.34 7.90 18.92
C ARG A 60 -5.65 8.90 20.04
N PRO A 61 -6.79 8.78 20.74
CA PRO A 61 -7.00 9.46 22.01
C PRO A 61 -5.90 9.09 23.01
N GLU A 62 -5.53 10.00 23.91
CA GLU A 62 -4.51 9.74 24.94
C GLU A 62 -4.84 8.54 25.82
N THR A 63 -6.13 8.25 26.00
CA THR A 63 -6.63 7.12 26.79
C THR A 63 -6.55 5.78 26.06
N GLN A 64 -6.30 5.76 24.75
CA GLN A 64 -6.24 4.53 23.97
C GLN A 64 -4.78 4.07 23.83
N PRO A 65 -4.44 2.85 24.28
CA PRO A 65 -3.09 2.33 24.12
C PRO A 65 -2.75 2.13 22.64
N PRO A 66 -1.46 2.19 22.26
CA PRO A 66 -1.02 1.80 20.92
C PRO A 66 -1.42 0.36 20.59
N LEU A 67 -1.57 0.05 19.30
CA LEU A 67 -1.71 -1.35 18.86
C LEU A 67 -0.43 -2.10 19.22
N ASP A 68 -0.54 -3.11 20.08
CA ASP A 68 0.57 -3.98 20.46
C ASP A 68 1.04 -4.84 19.27
N TRP A 69 2.20 -5.48 19.42
CA TRP A 69 2.79 -6.27 18.36
C TRP A 69 1.96 -7.51 17.95
N PRO A 70 1.41 -8.30 18.91
CA PRO A 70 0.48 -9.38 18.59
C PRO A 70 -0.75 -8.93 17.77
N MET A 71 -1.34 -7.78 18.09
CA MET A 71 -2.46 -7.19 17.37
C MET A 71 -2.05 -6.78 15.96
N ARG A 72 -0.89 -6.13 15.78
CA ARG A 72 -0.38 -5.78 14.45
C ARG A 72 -0.14 -7.03 13.58
N LYS A 73 0.46 -8.09 14.12
CA LYS A 73 0.61 -9.36 13.40
C LYS A 73 -0.75 -9.94 12.98
N ARG A 74 -1.74 -9.90 13.87
CA ARG A 74 -3.10 -10.37 13.57
C ARG A 74 -3.74 -9.54 12.46
N ILE A 75 -3.64 -8.20 12.53
CA ILE A 75 -4.16 -7.28 11.52
C ILE A 75 -3.56 -7.57 10.15
N ALA A 76 -2.24 -7.76 10.07
CA ALA A 76 -1.56 -8.17 8.84
C ALA A 76 -2.16 -9.47 8.29
N LEU A 77 -2.24 -10.53 9.11
CA LEU A 77 -2.77 -11.81 8.66
C LEU A 77 -4.24 -11.74 8.22
N GLU A 78 -5.09 -11.05 8.99
CA GLU A 78 -6.52 -10.93 8.73
C GLU A 78 -6.82 -10.11 7.48
N SER A 79 -6.15 -8.97 7.29
CA SER A 79 -6.26 -8.17 6.07
C SER A 79 -5.73 -8.91 4.84
N ALA A 80 -4.62 -9.66 4.97
CA ALA A 80 -4.11 -10.52 3.90
C ALA A 80 -5.12 -11.60 3.48
N ARG A 81 -5.84 -12.21 4.44
CA ARG A 81 -6.90 -13.19 4.15
C ARG A 81 -8.08 -12.55 3.41
N GLY A 82 -8.46 -11.33 3.80
CA GLY A 82 -9.48 -10.55 3.07
C GLY A 82 -9.09 -10.32 1.61
N LEU A 83 -7.86 -9.84 1.37
CA LEU A 83 -7.36 -9.60 0.02
C LEU A 83 -7.15 -10.91 -0.77
N ALA A 84 -6.68 -11.99 -0.14
CA ALA A 84 -6.58 -13.29 -0.80
C ALA A 84 -7.96 -13.82 -1.24
N HIS A 85 -9.03 -13.52 -0.50
CA HIS A 85 -10.38 -13.85 -0.93
C HIS A 85 -10.77 -13.10 -2.21
N LEU A 86 -10.55 -11.78 -2.24
CA LEU A 86 -10.86 -10.94 -3.42
C LEU A 86 -10.09 -11.38 -4.68
N ASN A 87 -8.79 -11.65 -4.52
CA ASN A 87 -7.87 -11.85 -5.63
C ASN A 87 -7.86 -13.30 -6.16
N ASP A 88 -8.10 -14.28 -5.28
CA ASP A 88 -7.93 -15.71 -5.60
C ASP A 88 -9.24 -16.53 -5.54
N HIS A 89 -10.32 -16.02 -4.94
CA HIS A 89 -11.54 -16.81 -4.68
C HIS A 89 -12.86 -16.18 -5.17
N CYS A 90 -12.90 -14.87 -5.43
CA CYS A 90 -14.05 -14.24 -6.08
C CYS A 90 -14.03 -14.53 -7.59
N ASP A 91 -15.21 -14.65 -8.20
CA ASP A 91 -15.37 -14.80 -9.65
C ASP A 91 -16.40 -13.79 -10.18
N PRO A 92 -15.99 -12.81 -11.01
CA PRO A 92 -14.60 -12.49 -11.41
C PRO A 92 -13.72 -12.05 -10.23
N LYS A 93 -12.38 -12.01 -10.44
CA LYS A 93 -11.45 -11.49 -9.44
C LYS A 93 -11.75 -10.03 -9.14
N ILE A 94 -11.55 -9.62 -7.90
CA ILE A 94 -11.74 -8.23 -7.47
C ILE A 94 -10.38 -7.62 -7.12
N ILE A 95 -9.98 -6.58 -7.85
CA ILE A 95 -8.80 -5.77 -7.54
C ILE A 95 -9.24 -4.57 -6.70
N HIS A 96 -8.77 -4.46 -5.46
CA HIS A 96 -9.18 -3.44 -4.49
C HIS A 96 -8.70 -2.01 -4.86
N ARG A 97 -7.46 -1.88 -5.35
CA ARG A 97 -6.79 -0.64 -5.82
C ARG A 97 -6.54 0.46 -4.77
N ASN A 98 -7.09 0.35 -3.56
CA ASN A 98 -6.89 1.33 -2.48
C ASN A 98 -6.45 0.69 -1.14
N VAL A 99 -5.57 -0.30 -1.19
CA VAL A 99 -5.06 -0.98 0.02
C VAL A 99 -4.10 -0.05 0.77
N LYS A 100 -4.42 0.29 2.02
CA LYS A 100 -3.64 1.16 2.93
C LYS A 100 -4.13 0.98 4.37
N ALA A 101 -3.40 1.47 5.38
CA ALA A 101 -3.84 1.36 6.77
C ALA A 101 -5.21 2.04 7.04
N ALA A 102 -5.58 3.04 6.23
CA ALA A 102 -6.87 3.73 6.36
C ALA A 102 -8.07 2.95 5.78
N SER A 103 -7.84 1.96 4.90
CA SER A 103 -8.89 1.08 4.38
C SER A 103 -9.06 -0.21 5.18
N ILE A 104 -8.23 -0.44 6.20
CA ILE A 104 -8.40 -1.54 7.15
C ILE A 104 -9.09 -1.00 8.40
N LEU A 105 -10.27 -1.52 8.71
CA LEU A 105 -11.07 -1.15 9.88
C LEU A 105 -11.02 -2.24 10.94
N LEU A 106 -11.29 -1.86 12.19
CA LEU A 106 -11.19 -2.71 13.36
C LEU A 106 -12.54 -2.75 14.11
N ASP A 107 -13.07 -3.95 14.29
CA ASP A 107 -14.28 -4.18 15.10
C ASP A 107 -14.00 -4.02 16.61
N ASP A 108 -15.01 -4.24 17.44
CA ASP A 108 -14.93 -4.17 18.92
C ASP A 108 -13.88 -5.10 19.53
N LYS A 109 -13.48 -6.16 18.82
CA LYS A 109 -12.49 -7.15 19.23
C LYS A 109 -11.15 -6.99 18.49
N PHE A 110 -10.93 -5.84 17.87
CA PHE A 110 -9.75 -5.54 17.05
C PHE A 110 -9.53 -6.53 15.89
N LYS A 111 -10.60 -7.15 15.37
CA LYS A 111 -10.50 -7.93 14.13
C LYS A 111 -10.43 -6.99 12.94
N ALA A 112 -9.50 -7.28 12.04
CA ALA A 112 -9.30 -6.49 10.84
C ALA A 112 -10.28 -6.89 9.73
N VAL A 113 -10.91 -5.87 9.15
CA VAL A 113 -11.75 -5.97 7.94
C VAL A 113 -11.26 -4.97 6.89
N VAL A 114 -11.11 -5.43 5.65
CA VAL A 114 -10.79 -4.56 4.51
C VAL A 114 -12.08 -3.89 4.04
N GLY A 115 -12.09 -2.57 3.90
CA GLY A 115 -13.20 -1.77 3.36
C GLY A 115 -12.74 -0.73 2.34
N ASP A 116 -13.64 0.17 1.93
CA ASP A 116 -13.42 1.18 0.87
C ASP A 116 -13.21 0.56 -0.53
N PHE A 117 -14.28 -0.07 -1.04
CA PHE A 117 -14.29 -0.72 -2.36
C PHE A 117 -14.60 0.23 -3.52
N ARG A 118 -14.65 1.54 -3.28
CA ARG A 118 -15.04 2.57 -4.28
C ARG A 118 -14.16 2.61 -5.52
N LEU A 119 -12.92 2.16 -5.41
CA LEU A 119 -11.97 2.12 -6.51
C LEU A 119 -11.78 0.70 -7.08
N ALA A 120 -12.53 -0.28 -6.58
CA ALA A 120 -12.35 -1.67 -6.96
C ALA A 120 -12.65 -1.90 -8.45
N LYS A 121 -12.07 -2.97 -9.00
CA LYS A 121 -12.27 -3.35 -10.39
C LYS A 121 -12.38 -4.86 -10.53
N LEU A 122 -13.37 -5.30 -11.29
CA LEU A 122 -13.52 -6.71 -11.68
C LEU A 122 -12.51 -7.06 -12.79
N MET A 123 -11.91 -8.25 -12.69
CA MET A 123 -10.98 -8.81 -13.67
C MET A 123 -11.27 -10.28 -13.88
N ASP A 124 -11.41 -10.71 -15.13
CA ASP A 124 -11.63 -12.12 -15.45
C ASP A 124 -10.38 -12.96 -15.15
N TYR A 125 -10.56 -14.26 -14.88
CA TYR A 125 -9.44 -15.14 -14.56
C TYR A 125 -8.46 -15.34 -15.72
N GLU A 126 -8.95 -15.21 -16.95
CA GLU A 126 -8.17 -15.32 -18.19
C GLU A 126 -7.30 -14.09 -18.43
N ASP A 127 -7.65 -12.95 -17.82
CA ASP A 127 -6.91 -11.72 -17.96
C ASP A 127 -5.67 -11.67 -17.08
N SER A 128 -4.60 -11.12 -17.65
CA SER A 128 -3.38 -10.78 -16.90
C SER A 128 -3.44 -9.41 -16.23
N HIS A 129 -4.32 -8.53 -16.73
CA HIS A 129 -4.48 -7.16 -16.26
C HIS A 129 -5.77 -6.55 -16.79
N VAL A 130 -6.23 -5.49 -16.13
CA VAL A 130 -7.29 -4.60 -16.61
C VAL A 130 -6.67 -3.23 -16.91
N THR A 131 -6.90 -2.73 -18.13
CA THR A 131 -6.51 -1.36 -18.48
C THR A 131 -7.55 -0.38 -17.95
N THR A 132 -7.14 0.54 -17.08
CA THR A 132 -8.05 1.48 -16.42
C THR A 132 -7.31 2.72 -15.92
N ALA A 133 -8.00 3.86 -15.83
CA ALA A 133 -7.42 5.11 -15.34
C ALA A 133 -6.75 4.90 -13.98
N VAL A 134 -5.52 5.42 -13.84
CA VAL A 134 -4.74 5.33 -12.60
C VAL A 134 -5.48 6.06 -11.48
N ARG A 135 -5.94 5.29 -10.49
CA ARG A 135 -6.54 5.80 -9.25
C ARG A 135 -6.03 4.98 -8.09
N GLY A 136 -5.93 5.61 -6.93
CA GLY A 136 -5.44 5.02 -5.69
C GLY A 136 -4.84 6.11 -4.79
N THR A 137 -4.30 5.70 -3.65
CA THR A 137 -3.60 6.62 -2.75
C THR A 137 -2.13 6.69 -3.11
N MET A 138 -1.58 7.91 -3.21
CA MET A 138 -0.15 8.16 -3.44
C MET A 138 0.74 7.28 -2.55
N CYS A 139 1.89 6.85 -3.07
CA CYS A 139 2.84 5.92 -2.43
C CYS A 139 2.36 4.47 -2.26
N HIS A 140 1.06 4.17 -2.46
CA HIS A 140 0.52 2.79 -2.45
C HIS A 140 0.27 2.24 -3.86
N ILE A 141 0.32 3.11 -4.87
CA ILE A 141 0.12 2.73 -6.27
C ILE A 141 1.40 2.06 -6.78
N ALA A 142 1.25 0.87 -7.35
CA ALA A 142 2.35 0.11 -7.92
C ALA A 142 2.99 0.83 -9.12
N PRO A 143 4.32 0.74 -9.30
CA PRO A 143 5.03 1.52 -10.32
C PRO A 143 4.62 1.18 -11.75
N GLU A 144 4.37 -0.10 -12.06
CA GLU A 144 3.87 -0.55 -13.36
C GLU A 144 2.49 0.00 -13.66
N TYR A 145 1.68 0.21 -12.63
CA TYR A 145 0.32 0.71 -12.81
C TYR A 145 0.34 2.19 -13.18
N ILE A 146 1.20 2.96 -12.52
CA ILE A 146 1.43 4.38 -12.85
C ILE A 146 1.93 4.52 -14.30
N SER A 147 2.87 3.68 -14.72
CA SER A 147 3.51 3.82 -16.03
C SER A 147 2.68 3.30 -17.20
N THR A 148 1.83 2.29 -16.97
CA THR A 148 1.10 1.61 -18.06
C THR A 148 -0.42 1.77 -18.01
N GLY A 149 -0.98 2.22 -16.88
CA GLY A 149 -2.44 2.21 -16.66
C GLY A 149 -3.05 0.82 -16.54
N LYS A 150 -2.24 -0.23 -16.36
CA LYS A 150 -2.68 -1.61 -16.22
C LYS A 150 -2.67 -2.02 -14.75
N CYS A 151 -3.83 -2.34 -14.19
CA CYS A 151 -3.92 -2.89 -12.83
C CYS A 151 -4.16 -4.40 -12.87
N SER A 152 -3.73 -5.10 -11.83
CA SER A 152 -3.91 -6.55 -11.66
C SER A 152 -3.94 -6.89 -10.17
N GLU A 153 -4.10 -8.15 -9.82
CA GLU A 153 -4.01 -8.59 -8.42
C GLU A 153 -2.66 -8.20 -7.78
N LYS A 154 -1.60 -8.04 -8.59
CA LYS A 154 -0.25 -7.65 -8.12
C LYS A 154 -0.14 -6.18 -7.73
N THR A 155 -1.07 -5.32 -8.16
CA THR A 155 -1.10 -3.93 -7.69
C THR A 155 -1.60 -3.85 -6.25
N ASP A 156 -2.54 -4.72 -5.86
CA ASP A 156 -2.98 -4.81 -4.46
C ASP A 156 -1.89 -5.39 -3.56
N VAL A 157 -1.14 -6.38 -4.06
CA VAL A 157 0.01 -6.92 -3.32
C VAL A 157 1.02 -5.82 -3.01
N PHE A 158 1.32 -4.94 -3.97
CA PHE A 158 2.21 -3.80 -3.74
C PHE A 158 1.65 -2.86 -2.66
N GLY A 159 0.39 -2.44 -2.78
CA GLY A 159 -0.27 -1.58 -1.78
C GLY A 159 -0.31 -2.21 -0.39
N TYR A 160 -0.52 -3.53 -0.31
CA TYR A 160 -0.45 -4.30 0.93
C TYR A 160 0.96 -4.28 1.54
N GLY A 161 2.00 -4.42 0.73
CA GLY A 161 3.39 -4.31 1.20
C GLY A 161 3.69 -2.95 1.82
N ILE A 162 3.18 -1.86 1.23
CA ILE A 162 3.29 -0.51 1.80
C ILE A 162 2.46 -0.37 3.08
N MET A 163 1.25 -0.95 3.13
CA MET A 163 0.42 -0.98 4.34
C MET A 163 1.13 -1.69 5.49
N LEU A 164 1.85 -2.78 5.23
CA LEU A 164 2.69 -3.44 6.25
C LEU A 164 3.78 -2.52 6.79
N LEU A 165 4.39 -1.68 5.94
CA LEU A 165 5.37 -0.69 6.41
C LEU A 165 4.72 0.38 7.28
N GLU A 166 3.51 0.84 6.96
CA GLU A 166 2.74 1.71 7.86
C GLU A 166 2.50 1.03 9.21
N LEU A 167 2.18 -0.27 9.18
CA LEU A 167 1.91 -1.04 10.39
C LEU A 167 3.16 -1.25 11.26
N ILE A 168 4.33 -1.48 10.66
CA ILE A 168 5.60 -1.65 11.37
C ILE A 168 6.07 -0.31 11.98
N THR A 169 6.03 0.76 11.18
CA THR A 169 6.62 2.06 11.54
C THR A 169 5.66 2.97 12.33
N GLY A 170 4.35 2.72 12.26
CA GLY A 170 3.32 3.65 12.72
C GLY A 170 3.19 4.91 11.86
N GLN A 171 4.03 5.09 10.84
CA GLN A 171 4.12 6.30 10.03
C GLN A 171 3.28 6.20 8.75
N ARG A 172 2.94 7.36 8.16
CA ARG A 172 2.28 7.41 6.84
C ARG A 172 3.29 7.01 5.76
N ALA A 173 2.85 6.30 4.72
CA ALA A 173 3.70 5.89 3.59
C ALA A 173 4.57 7.03 3.03
N ILE A 174 4.00 8.24 2.92
CA ILE A 174 4.73 9.43 2.48
C ILE A 174 5.87 9.79 3.45
N ALA A 175 5.62 9.79 4.76
CA ALA A 175 6.65 10.06 5.78
C ALA A 175 7.75 8.99 5.75
N VAL A 176 7.40 7.72 5.50
CA VAL A 176 8.42 6.68 5.33
C VAL A 176 9.24 6.88 4.05
N ALA A 177 8.65 7.44 2.99
CA ALA A 177 9.40 7.86 1.80
C ALA A 177 10.30 9.08 2.07
N TRP A 178 9.89 10.02 2.93
CA TRP A 178 10.73 11.16 3.33
C TRP A 178 11.91 10.73 4.22
N LEU A 179 11.69 9.82 5.17
CA LEU A 179 12.77 9.23 5.99
C LEU A 179 13.82 8.52 5.15
N ALA A 180 13.42 8.04 3.97
CA ALA A 180 14.31 7.41 3.01
C ALA A 180 15.10 8.42 2.15
N ASN A 181 14.61 9.67 2.05
CA ASN A 181 15.14 10.72 1.17
C ASN A 181 16.29 11.57 1.77
N ASP A 182 16.66 11.42 3.04
CA ASP A 182 17.90 12.05 3.55
C ASP A 182 19.17 11.45 2.87
N GLU A 183 19.01 10.36 2.10
CA GLU A 183 20.07 9.71 1.31
C GLU A 183 19.67 9.34 -0.15
N ASP A 184 18.71 10.03 -0.79
CA ASP A 184 18.25 9.69 -2.17
C ASP A 184 17.75 8.23 -2.33
N VAL A 185 17.34 7.57 -1.25
CA VAL A 185 16.93 6.16 -1.25
C VAL A 185 15.41 6.05 -1.25
N MET A 186 14.81 5.26 -2.15
CA MET A 186 13.38 4.94 -2.07
C MET A 186 13.07 4.19 -0.77
N LEU A 187 11.88 4.35 -0.19
CA LEU A 187 11.38 3.60 0.99
C LEU A 187 11.77 2.11 1.00
N ILE A 188 11.69 1.46 -0.15
CA ILE A 188 12.00 0.03 -0.32
C ILE A 188 13.52 -0.23 -0.26
N ASP A 189 14.33 0.65 -0.83
CA ASP A 189 15.79 0.54 -0.81
C ASP A 189 16.36 0.96 0.56
N TRP A 190 15.68 1.85 1.26
CA TRP A 190 15.98 2.24 2.64
C TRP A 190 15.70 1.07 3.58
N VAL A 191 14.51 0.46 3.49
CA VAL A 191 14.19 -0.77 4.24
C VAL A 191 15.16 -1.92 3.89
N LYS A 192 15.62 -2.05 2.64
CA LYS A 192 16.66 -3.05 2.27
C LYS A 192 18.03 -2.75 2.89
N GLY A 193 18.42 -1.48 3.00
CA GLY A 193 19.65 -1.05 3.65
C GLY A 193 19.63 -1.28 5.17
N HIS A 194 18.45 -1.13 5.79
CA HIS A 194 18.21 -1.21 7.23
C HIS A 194 17.93 -2.62 7.76
N LEU A 195 17.99 -3.65 6.90
CA LEU A 195 17.93 -5.06 7.32
C LEU A 195 19.21 -5.55 8.01
N ARG A 196 20.21 -4.68 8.22
CA ARG A 196 21.36 -4.95 9.10
C ARG A 196 20.94 -4.65 10.54
N GLU A 197 21.27 -5.56 11.45
CA GLU A 197 20.67 -5.72 12.79
C GLU A 197 20.64 -4.46 13.68
N GLU A 198 21.48 -3.45 13.41
CA GLU A 198 21.67 -2.28 14.29
C GLU A 198 20.64 -1.14 14.09
N MET A 199 19.70 -1.22 13.14
CA MET A 199 18.76 -0.09 12.86
C MET A 199 17.27 -0.46 12.86
N LEU A 200 16.89 -1.61 13.44
CA LEU A 200 15.46 -1.95 13.61
C LEU A 200 14.77 -1.06 14.65
N GLU A 201 15.49 -0.63 15.69
CA GLU A 201 14.95 0.23 16.76
C GLU A 201 14.51 1.62 16.25
N THR A 202 15.16 2.14 15.21
CA THR A 202 14.82 3.44 14.61
C THR A 202 13.63 3.34 13.65
N LEU A 203 13.37 2.16 13.12
CA LEU A 203 12.29 1.91 12.17
C LEU A 203 10.97 1.56 12.86
N VAL A 204 11.03 0.69 13.86
CA VAL A 204 9.83 0.19 14.54
C VAL A 204 9.17 1.34 15.28
N ASP A 205 7.84 1.35 15.26
CA ASP A 205 7.03 2.37 15.94
C ASP A 205 7.48 2.57 17.39
N THR A 206 7.98 3.76 17.69
CA THR A 206 8.51 4.15 19.00
C THR A 206 7.47 4.05 20.12
N ASN A 207 6.18 4.06 19.77
CA ASN A 207 5.10 3.86 20.72
C ASN A 207 5.04 2.44 21.30
N LEU A 208 5.69 1.47 20.66
CA LEU A 208 5.83 0.10 21.18
C LEU A 208 6.91 -0.01 22.27
N LYS A 209 7.77 1.00 22.46
CA LYS A 209 8.78 1.06 23.54
C LYS A 209 9.65 -0.21 23.67
N GLY A 210 9.96 -0.86 22.55
CA GLY A 210 10.75 -2.10 22.54
C GLY A 210 9.96 -3.38 22.83
N ASP A 211 8.65 -3.31 23.07
CA ASP A 211 7.79 -4.48 23.30
C ASP A 211 7.38 -5.15 21.97
N TYR A 212 8.37 -5.76 21.32
CA TYR A 212 8.18 -6.53 20.10
C TYR A 212 9.12 -7.73 20.02
N VAL A 213 8.65 -8.75 19.32
CA VAL A 213 9.45 -9.94 19.00
C VAL A 213 10.17 -9.68 17.69
N ILE A 214 11.51 -9.56 17.73
CA ILE A 214 12.37 -9.20 16.59
C ILE A 214 12.11 -10.11 15.40
N GLU A 215 11.96 -11.41 15.61
CA GLU A 215 11.70 -12.39 14.54
C GLU A 215 10.41 -12.08 13.78
N VAL A 216 9.39 -11.59 14.48
CA VAL A 216 8.10 -11.21 13.88
C VAL A 216 8.22 -9.89 13.13
N VAL A 217 8.98 -8.92 13.64
CA VAL A 217 9.31 -7.67 12.93
C VAL A 217 10.01 -7.98 11.62
N VAL A 218 11.08 -8.78 11.69
CA VAL A 218 11.84 -9.21 10.52
C VAL A 218 10.95 -9.99 9.54
N GLN A 219 10.04 -10.84 10.04
CA GLN A 219 9.07 -11.56 9.20
C GLN A 219 8.18 -10.59 8.40
N LEU A 220 7.57 -9.60 9.06
CA LEU A 220 6.69 -8.62 8.40
C LEU A 220 7.47 -7.75 7.41
N MET A 221 8.69 -7.33 7.76
CA MET A 221 9.55 -6.57 6.86
C MET A 221 9.97 -7.38 5.62
N GLN A 222 10.28 -8.65 5.77
CA GLN A 222 10.58 -9.51 4.63
C GLN A 222 9.37 -9.65 3.71
N VAL A 223 8.19 -9.89 4.29
CA VAL A 223 6.93 -9.97 3.53
C VAL A 223 6.67 -8.66 2.79
N SER A 224 6.81 -7.50 3.45
CA SER A 224 6.60 -6.20 2.80
C SER A 224 7.55 -6.02 1.61
N LEU A 225 8.84 -6.32 1.78
CA LEU A 225 9.83 -6.25 0.70
C LEU A 225 9.52 -7.19 -0.47
N PHE A 226 9.04 -8.42 -0.21
CA PHE A 226 8.60 -9.32 -1.28
C PHE A 226 7.36 -8.77 -2.00
N CYS A 227 6.45 -8.13 -1.28
CA CYS A 227 5.25 -7.55 -1.85
C CYS A 227 5.53 -6.29 -2.69
N THR A 228 6.58 -5.53 -2.37
CA THR A 228 6.90 -4.26 -3.04
C THR A 228 7.97 -4.37 -4.11
N GLN A 229 8.28 -5.58 -4.61
CA GLN A 229 9.24 -5.72 -5.72
C GLN A 229 8.81 -4.89 -6.94
N SER A 230 9.77 -4.24 -7.62
CA SER A 230 9.47 -3.42 -8.81
C SER A 230 8.82 -4.25 -9.91
N SER A 231 9.25 -5.51 -10.09
CA SER A 231 8.63 -6.45 -11.02
C SER A 231 7.37 -7.11 -10.42
N PRO A 232 6.19 -6.99 -11.05
CA PRO A 232 4.96 -7.62 -10.57
C PRO A 232 5.00 -9.15 -10.56
N THR A 233 5.81 -9.76 -11.42
CA THR A 233 5.94 -11.22 -11.52
C THR A 233 6.70 -11.82 -10.34
N GLU A 234 7.57 -11.03 -9.70
CA GLU A 234 8.34 -11.46 -8.53
C GLU A 234 7.55 -11.34 -7.23
N ARG A 235 6.50 -10.50 -7.22
CA ARG A 235 5.59 -10.33 -6.09
C ARG A 235 4.80 -11.62 -5.83
N PRO A 236 4.68 -12.05 -4.57
CA PRO A 236 3.86 -13.21 -4.20
C PRO A 236 2.38 -12.97 -4.51
N LYS A 237 1.60 -14.04 -4.57
CA LYS A 237 0.13 -13.92 -4.51
C LYS A 237 -0.31 -13.63 -3.06
N MET A 238 -1.49 -13.04 -2.86
CA MET A 238 -1.98 -12.78 -1.50
C MET A 238 -2.18 -14.08 -0.69
N SER A 239 -2.60 -15.18 -1.31
CA SER A 239 -2.59 -16.50 -0.67
C SER A 239 -1.20 -16.97 -0.22
N GLU A 240 -0.13 -16.67 -0.97
CA GLU A 240 1.25 -16.95 -0.54
C GLU A 240 1.67 -16.03 0.61
N VAL A 241 1.26 -14.76 0.58
CA VAL A 241 1.48 -13.82 1.68
C VAL A 241 0.85 -14.33 2.98
N VAL A 242 -0.38 -14.83 2.93
CA VAL A 242 -1.06 -15.46 4.09
C VAL A 242 -0.20 -16.60 4.64
N ARG A 243 0.28 -17.51 3.78
CA ARG A 243 1.13 -18.63 4.20
C ARG A 243 2.43 -18.16 4.86
N MET A 244 3.06 -17.14 4.28
CA MET A 244 4.30 -16.54 4.81
C MET A 244 4.09 -15.95 6.21
N LEU A 245 2.94 -15.29 6.45
CA LEU A 245 2.57 -14.72 7.75
C LEU A 245 2.21 -15.78 8.80
N GLU A 246 1.62 -16.90 8.37
CA GLU A 246 1.37 -18.08 9.21
C GLU A 246 2.64 -18.84 9.60
N GLY A 247 3.80 -18.44 9.06
CA GLY A 247 5.11 -19.06 9.36
C GLY A 247 5.54 -20.14 8.37
N SER A 248 4.77 -20.35 7.29
CA SER A 248 5.09 -21.34 6.26
C SER A 248 5.57 -20.66 4.96
N GLY A 249 6.82 -20.92 4.54
CA GLY A 249 7.28 -20.58 3.18
C GLY A 249 8.29 -19.44 3.01
N LEU A 250 8.63 -18.67 4.05
CA LEU A 250 9.69 -17.66 3.98
C LEU A 250 11.08 -18.26 3.73
N ALA A 251 11.41 -19.38 4.40
CA ALA A 251 12.68 -20.08 4.21
C ALA A 251 12.86 -20.63 2.78
N LYS A 252 11.80 -21.18 2.18
CA LYS A 252 11.85 -21.76 0.81
C LYS A 252 12.12 -20.72 -0.28
N ARG A 253 11.70 -19.46 -0.10
CA ARG A 253 12.00 -18.37 -1.05
C ARG A 253 13.42 -17.82 -0.93
N ARG A 254 14.12 -18.02 0.21
CA ARG A 254 15.55 -17.67 0.36
C ARG A 254 16.44 -18.59 -0.48
N ASP A 255 16.19 -19.91 -0.46
CA ASP A 255 17.00 -20.89 -1.19
C ASP A 255 16.85 -20.81 -2.72
N GLY A 256 15.72 -20.34 -3.23
CA GLY A 256 15.55 -20.11 -4.68
C GLY A 256 16.40 -18.97 -5.26
N ARG A 257 17.00 -18.12 -4.40
CA ARG A 257 17.81 -16.95 -4.81
C ARG A 257 19.32 -17.19 -4.81
N THR A 258 19.82 -18.26 -4.19
CA THR A 258 21.27 -18.53 -4.12
C THR A 258 21.89 -18.95 -5.46
N GLY A 259 21.08 -19.23 -6.50
CA GLY A 259 21.54 -19.67 -7.83
C GLY A 259 21.65 -18.62 -8.94
N ARG A 260 21.28 -17.35 -8.75
CA ARG A 260 21.36 -16.33 -9.82
C ARG A 260 21.87 -14.98 -9.30
N ARG A 261 23.20 -14.84 -9.21
CA ARG A 261 23.86 -13.52 -9.26
C ARG A 261 23.69 -12.95 -10.68
N ARG A 262 22.71 -12.08 -10.89
CA ARG A 262 22.70 -11.16 -12.05
C ARG A 262 23.36 -9.86 -11.61
N LYS A 263 24.43 -9.46 -12.30
CA LYS A 263 24.98 -8.09 -12.22
C LYS A 263 23.82 -7.11 -12.49
N CYS A 264 23.55 -6.19 -11.56
CA CYS A 264 22.79 -4.98 -11.88
C CYS A 264 23.52 -4.27 -13.02
N SER A 265 22.88 -4.17 -14.19
CA SER A 265 23.38 -3.35 -15.27
C SER A 265 22.75 -1.96 -15.21
N ASP A 266 23.57 -0.99 -15.61
CA ASP A 266 23.42 0.47 -15.72
C ASP A 266 22.09 1.00 -16.32
N ARG A 267 21.19 0.13 -16.79
CA ARG A 267 19.89 0.51 -17.38
C ARG A 267 18.82 0.89 -16.35
N SER A 268 19.03 0.55 -15.07
CA SER A 268 18.14 0.97 -13.99
C SER A 268 18.17 2.48 -13.80
N SER A 269 19.35 3.12 -13.89
CA SER A 269 19.53 4.56 -13.65
C SER A 269 18.69 5.42 -14.61
N THR A 270 18.65 5.08 -15.90
CA THR A 270 17.90 5.82 -16.93
C THR A 270 16.38 5.75 -16.75
N ILE A 271 15.84 4.61 -16.28
CA ILE A 271 14.40 4.43 -16.04
C ILE A 271 13.96 5.27 -14.83
N TYR A 272 14.82 5.37 -13.81
CA TYR A 272 14.58 6.21 -12.62
C TYR A 272 14.67 7.71 -12.93
N THR A 273 15.58 8.14 -13.82
CA THR A 273 15.61 9.53 -14.30
C THR A 273 14.31 9.89 -15.02
N ILE A 274 13.77 8.98 -15.84
CA ILE A 274 12.51 9.18 -16.56
C ILE A 274 11.33 9.26 -15.59
N GLN A 275 11.31 8.44 -14.54
CA GLN A 275 10.21 8.42 -13.56
C GLN A 275 10.18 9.68 -12.69
N ILE A 276 11.34 10.23 -12.31
CA ILE A 276 11.48 11.52 -11.61
C ILE A 276 11.16 12.69 -12.55
N LEU A 277 11.62 12.66 -13.81
CA LEU A 277 11.33 13.70 -14.80
C LEU A 277 9.84 13.77 -15.17
N ILE A 278 9.16 12.62 -15.28
CA ILE A 278 7.70 12.56 -15.49
C ILE A 278 6.97 13.10 -14.27
N LEU A 279 7.40 12.77 -13.05
CA LEU A 279 6.85 13.33 -11.81
C LEU A 279 7.03 14.85 -11.76
N CYS A 280 8.21 15.37 -12.12
CA CYS A 280 8.51 16.80 -12.20
C CYS A 280 7.70 17.52 -13.30
N GLN A 281 7.44 16.87 -14.44
CA GLN A 281 6.66 17.45 -15.54
C GLN A 281 5.16 17.51 -15.20
N ILE A 282 4.66 16.52 -14.46
CA ILE A 282 3.28 16.50 -13.93
C ILE A 282 3.11 17.57 -12.83
N LEU A 283 4.11 17.75 -11.97
CA LEU A 283 4.10 18.76 -10.91
C LEU A 283 4.21 20.19 -11.46
N LYS A 284 4.96 20.42 -12.54
CA LYS A 284 5.03 21.72 -13.26
C LYS A 284 3.69 22.17 -13.84
N ASN A 285 2.81 21.23 -14.20
CA ASN A 285 1.52 21.54 -14.82
C ASN A 285 0.38 21.70 -13.80
N CYS A 286 0.61 21.38 -12.52
CA CYS A 286 -0.44 21.33 -11.50
C CYS A 286 -0.24 22.28 -10.31
N LEU A 287 0.91 22.94 -10.16
CA LEU A 287 1.20 23.84 -9.04
C LEU A 287 1.50 25.26 -9.51
N GLY A 288 0.78 26.23 -8.93
CA GLY A 288 0.95 27.67 -9.18
C GLY A 288 2.31 28.21 -8.71
N GLN A 289 2.69 29.37 -9.25
CA GLN A 289 4.05 29.93 -9.22
C GLN A 289 4.69 30.15 -7.83
N GLU A 290 3.94 30.11 -6.74
CA GLU A 290 4.46 30.49 -5.42
C GLU A 290 5.23 29.38 -4.67
N THR A 291 5.11 28.10 -5.06
CA THR A 291 5.93 27.01 -4.47
C THR A 291 7.23 26.73 -5.26
N MET A 292 7.55 27.52 -6.29
CA MET A 292 8.68 27.25 -7.19
C MET A 292 10.07 27.52 -6.59
N LEU A 293 10.19 28.39 -5.57
CA LEU A 293 11.51 28.83 -5.10
C LEU A 293 12.21 27.81 -4.17
N GLU A 294 11.44 27.05 -3.39
CA GLU A 294 11.97 25.93 -2.61
C GLU A 294 12.24 24.71 -3.50
N PHE A 295 11.38 24.46 -4.49
CA PHE A 295 11.57 23.40 -5.48
C PHE A 295 12.75 23.66 -6.45
N GLN A 296 13.02 24.92 -6.82
CA GLN A 296 14.21 25.27 -7.62
C GLN A 296 15.52 25.00 -6.89
N LYS A 297 15.56 25.15 -5.56
CA LYS A 297 16.73 24.81 -4.75
C LYS A 297 16.97 23.29 -4.72
N LEU A 298 15.91 22.48 -4.64
CA LEU A 298 15.98 21.02 -4.76
C LEU A 298 16.47 20.57 -6.15
N ILE A 299 15.98 21.20 -7.23
CA ILE A 299 16.37 20.90 -8.61
C ILE A 299 17.84 21.28 -8.87
N LEU A 300 18.30 22.45 -8.38
CA LEU A 300 19.69 22.88 -8.55
C LEU A 300 20.68 22.04 -7.74
N CYS A 301 20.28 21.55 -6.57
CA CYS A 301 21.07 20.62 -5.77
C CYS A 301 21.27 19.28 -6.52
N GLN A 302 20.21 18.74 -7.13
CA GLN A 302 20.28 17.49 -7.92
C GLN A 302 21.01 17.66 -9.27
N ILE A 303 20.90 18.81 -9.94
CA ILE A 303 21.68 19.10 -11.15
C ILE A 303 23.18 19.25 -10.84
N SER A 304 23.52 19.85 -9.68
CA SER A 304 24.91 19.95 -9.24
C SER A 304 25.51 18.58 -8.91
N TYR A 305 24.72 17.65 -8.38
CA TYR A 305 25.12 16.27 -8.14
C TYR A 305 25.34 15.49 -9.45
N LEU A 306 24.45 15.64 -10.44
CA LEU A 306 24.59 15.01 -11.75
C LEU A 306 25.82 15.47 -12.54
N LYS A 307 26.26 16.72 -12.39
CA LYS A 307 27.50 17.22 -13.02
C LYS A 307 28.78 16.62 -12.39
N ASN A 308 28.72 16.20 -11.14
CA ASN A 308 29.85 15.59 -10.44
C ASN A 308 29.92 14.07 -10.60
N CYS A 309 28.83 13.40 -11.03
CA CYS A 309 28.83 11.95 -11.31
C CYS A 309 29.15 11.58 -12.76
N LEU A 310 29.14 12.56 -13.68
CA LEU A 310 29.45 12.37 -15.12
C LEU A 310 30.77 13.04 -15.55
N GLY A 311 31.58 13.51 -14.60
CA GLY A 311 32.89 14.11 -14.82
C GLY A 311 34.00 13.35 -14.10
#